data_AF-A0A7V9AY46-F1
#
_entry.id   AF-A0A7V9AY46-F1
#
_cell.length_a   1.000
_cell.length_b   1.000
_cell.length_c   1.000
_cell.angle_alpha   90.00
_cell.angle_beta   90.00
_cell.angle_gamma   90.00
#
_symmetry.space_group_name_H-M   'P 1'
#
loop_
_entity.id
_entity.type
_entity.pdbx_description
1 polymer ?
#
loop_
_entity_poly.entity_id
_entity_poly.type
_entity_poly.pdbx_seq_one_letter_code
_entity_poly.pdbx_strand_id
1 'polypeptide(L)'
;MDTAIGRILDYTTGGEAEFKSSTLIQDAVVRQLEIIGEAVRNLEANLLSREAAIPWSNVVGMRHMLAHGYYQIDADVVWDTVSSDLEELQAAVQRLSRTLE
;
A
#
# COMPACT_ATOMS: atom_id res chain seq x y z
N MET A 1 2.63 -4.53 8.19
CA MET A 1 2.83 -3.70 6.98
C MET A 1 3.87 -4.31 6.06
N ASP A 2 5.10 -4.55 6.52
CA ASP A 2 6.18 -5.09 5.66
C ASP A 2 5.80 -6.39 4.92
N THR A 3 5.16 -7.36 5.59
CA THR A 3 4.64 -8.58 4.93
C THR A 3 3.59 -8.30 3.84
N ALA A 4 2.73 -7.29 4.03
CA ALA A 4 1.71 -6.95 3.04
C ALA A 4 2.33 -6.28 1.82
N ILE A 5 3.34 -5.43 2.04
CA ILE A 5 4.12 -4.81 0.97
C ILE A 5 4.88 -5.90 0.17
N GLY A 6 5.56 -6.82 0.85
CA GLY A 6 6.26 -7.93 0.19
C GLY A 6 5.32 -8.77 -0.69
N ARG A 7 4.11 -9.08 -0.21
CA ARG A 7 3.10 -9.79 -1.01
C ARG A 7 2.69 -9.03 -2.27
N ILE A 8 2.51 -7.70 -2.19
CA ILE A 8 2.19 -6.90 -3.37
C ILE A 8 3.32 -7.04 -4.39
N LEU A 9 4.57 -6.88 -3.97
CA LEU A 9 5.74 -7.01 -4.84
C LEU A 9 5.81 -8.39 -5.50
N ASP A 10 5.52 -9.46 -4.75
CA ASP A 10 5.49 -10.82 -5.29
C ASP A 10 4.40 -10.99 -6.36
N TYR A 11 3.19 -10.48 -6.08
CA TYR A 11 2.04 -10.58 -7.00
C TYR A 11 2.23 -9.78 -8.29
N THR A 12 3.07 -8.73 -8.26
CA THR A 12 3.27 -7.82 -9.39
C THR A 12 4.61 -8.02 -10.12
N THR A 13 5.33 -9.11 -9.84
CA THR A 13 6.55 -9.52 -10.57
C THR A 13 6.35 -9.61 -12.09
N GLY A 14 5.14 -9.93 -12.53
CA GLY A 14 4.72 -9.97 -13.94
C GLY A 14 4.59 -8.61 -14.64
N GLY A 15 4.69 -7.51 -13.89
CA GLY A 15 4.53 -6.16 -14.40
C GLY A 15 3.09 -5.75 -14.67
N GLU A 16 2.95 -4.55 -15.23
CA GLU A 16 1.67 -3.85 -15.41
C GLU A 16 0.68 -4.63 -16.26
N ALA A 17 1.15 -5.22 -17.36
CA ALA A 17 0.29 -5.94 -18.29
C ALA A 17 -0.35 -7.17 -17.63
N GLU A 18 0.42 -7.93 -16.86
CA GLU A 18 -0.11 -9.10 -16.14
C GLU A 18 -1.10 -8.67 -15.05
N PHE A 19 -0.73 -7.66 -14.26
CA PHE A 19 -1.61 -7.05 -13.27
C PHE A 19 -2.95 -6.60 -13.87
N LYS A 20 -2.94 -5.81 -14.95
CA LYS A 20 -4.17 -5.31 -15.61
C LYS A 20 -5.01 -6.41 -16.24
N SER A 21 -4.39 -7.52 -16.63
CA SER A 21 -5.08 -8.67 -17.25
C SER A 21 -5.71 -9.63 -16.23
N SER A 22 -5.35 -9.53 -14.94
CA SER A 22 -5.73 -10.49 -13.91
C SER A 22 -6.50 -9.83 -12.77
N THR A 23 -7.81 -10.04 -12.73
CA THR A 23 -8.66 -9.57 -11.62
C THR A 23 -8.24 -10.19 -10.30
N LEU A 24 -7.70 -11.42 -10.30
CA LEU A 24 -7.19 -12.07 -9.10
C LEU A 24 -5.97 -11.32 -8.53
N ILE A 25 -5.05 -10.88 -9.39
CA ILE A 25 -3.89 -10.09 -8.94
C ILE A 25 -4.37 -8.73 -8.43
N GLN A 26 -5.28 -8.07 -9.15
CA GLN A 26 -5.87 -6.79 -8.73
C GLN A 26 -6.51 -6.90 -7.34
N ASP A 27 -7.39 -7.88 -7.14
CA ASP A 27 -8.07 -8.11 -5.86
C ASP A 27 -7.06 -8.40 -4.73
N ALA A 28 -6.02 -9.19 -5.02
CA ALA A 28 -4.98 -9.52 -4.05
C ALA A 28 -4.16 -8.28 -3.64
N VAL A 29 -3.79 -7.43 -4.61
CA VAL A 29 -3.07 -6.17 -4.38
C VAL A 29 -3.93 -5.18 -3.59
N VAL A 30 -5.16 -4.95 -4.02
CA VAL A 30 -6.13 -4.08 -3.34
C VAL A 30 -6.29 -4.50 -1.88
N ARG A 31 -6.47 -5.81 -1.64
CA ARG A 31 -6.58 -6.36 -0.29
C ARG A 31 -5.35 -6.05 0.57
N GLN A 32 -4.13 -6.15 0.02
CA GLN A 32 -2.92 -5.82 0.77
C GLN A 32 -2.79 -4.31 1.02
N LEU A 33 -3.17 -3.46 0.08
CA LEU A 33 -3.19 -1.99 0.26
C LEU A 33 -4.14 -1.58 1.39
N GLU A 34 -5.31 -2.21 1.49
CA GLU A 34 -6.23 -2.00 2.62
C GLU A 34 -5.61 -2.40 3.98
N ILE A 35 -4.87 -3.53 4.02
CA ILE A 35 -4.16 -3.97 5.24
C ILE A 35 -3.12 -2.93 5.66
N ILE A 36 -2.39 -2.39 4.69
CA ILE A 36 -1.39 -1.35 4.93
C ILE A 36 -2.07 -0.10 5.51
N GLY A 37 -3.14 0.39 4.87
CA GLY A 37 -3.87 1.56 5.35
C GLY A 37 -4.46 1.39 6.75
N GLU A 38 -5.04 0.22 7.06
CA GLU A 38 -5.56 -0.09 8.40
C GLU A 38 -4.43 -0.16 9.44
N ALA A 39 -3.29 -0.76 9.09
CA ALA A 39 -2.15 -0.82 10.00
C ALA A 39 -1.59 0.58 10.30
N VAL A 40 -1.43 1.44 9.29
CA VAL A 40 -0.97 2.83 9.47
C VAL A 40 -1.93 3.62 10.35
N ARG A 41 -3.26 3.44 10.18
CA ARG A 41 -4.28 4.11 10.99
C ARG A 41 -4.14 3.84 12.49
N ASN A 42 -3.60 2.68 12.85
CA ASN A 42 -3.43 2.26 14.24
C ASN A 42 -2.06 2.68 14.84
N LEU A 43 -1.19 3.32 14.06
CA LEU A 43 0.08 3.85 14.57
C LEU A 43 -0.11 5.22 15.25
N GLU A 44 0.69 5.47 16.29
CA GLU A 44 0.68 6.75 16.98
C GLU A 44 1.25 7.88 16.09
N ALA A 45 0.69 9.09 16.21
CA ALA A 45 1.09 10.24 15.39
C ALA A 45 2.56 10.67 15.62
N ASN A 46 3.10 10.47 16.82
CA ASN A 46 4.51 10.74 17.16
C ASN A 46 5.50 9.80 16.45
N LEU A 47 5.04 8.60 16.03
CA LEU A 47 5.83 7.62 15.31
C LEU A 47 5.81 7.98 13.83
N LEU A 48 4.62 8.27 13.28
CA LEU A 48 4.44 8.70 11.90
C LEU A 48 5.19 10.01 11.59
N SER A 49 5.25 10.95 12.55
CA SER A 49 5.96 12.22 12.37
C SER A 49 7.47 12.07 12.18
N ARG A 50 8.06 10.92 12.53
CA ARG A 50 9.48 10.62 12.28
C ARG A 50 9.79 10.41 10.80
N GLU A 51 8.77 10.08 10.03
CA GLU A 51 8.82 9.84 8.58
C GLU A 51 7.83 10.79 7.88
N ALA A 52 7.93 12.10 8.16
CA ALA A 52 6.99 13.11 7.69
C ALA A 52 6.99 13.33 6.16
N ALA A 53 7.97 12.79 5.44
CA ALA A 53 8.00 12.81 3.97
C ALA A 53 6.90 11.93 3.37
N ILE A 54 6.50 10.86 4.08
CA ILE A 54 5.42 9.99 3.62
C ILE A 54 4.07 10.65 3.90
N PRO A 55 3.19 10.76 2.90
CA PRO A 55 1.85 11.30 3.09
C PRO A 55 0.94 10.28 3.78
N TRP A 56 1.14 10.04 5.08
CA TRP A 56 0.42 9.02 5.85
C TRP A 56 -1.11 9.14 5.78
N SER A 57 -1.63 10.37 5.67
CA SER A 57 -3.06 10.61 5.45
C SER A 57 -3.57 9.99 4.15
N ASN A 58 -2.76 10.01 3.09
CA ASN A 58 -3.10 9.40 1.80
C ASN A 58 -3.05 7.87 1.91
N VAL A 59 -2.05 7.33 2.62
CA VAL A 59 -1.95 5.88 2.87
C VAL A 59 -3.17 5.36 3.64
N VAL A 60 -3.64 6.08 4.66
CA VAL A 60 -4.89 5.75 5.37
C VAL A 60 -6.11 5.96 4.48
N GLY A 61 -6.15 7.06 3.73
CA GLY A 61 -7.24 7.42 2.83
C GLY A 61 -7.45 6.42 1.68
N MET A 62 -6.39 5.77 1.22
CA MET A 62 -6.44 4.77 0.16
C MET A 62 -7.33 3.58 0.52
N ARG A 63 -7.35 3.14 1.79
CA ARG A 63 -8.31 2.15 2.27
C ARG A 63 -9.75 2.59 2.03
N HIS A 64 -10.08 3.87 2.25
CA HIS A 64 -11.44 4.38 2.02
C HIS A 64 -11.77 4.49 0.54
N MET A 65 -10.82 4.91 -0.30
CA MET A 65 -11.05 4.95 -1.75
C MET A 65 -11.28 3.55 -2.33
N LEU A 66 -10.46 2.58 -1.95
CA LEU A 66 -10.58 1.19 -2.39
C LEU A 66 -11.84 0.50 -1.85
N ALA A 67 -12.20 0.76 -0.58
CA ALA A 67 -13.39 0.19 0.05
C ALA A 67 -14.70 0.91 -0.29
N HIS A 68 -14.70 2.07 -0.96
CA HIS A 68 -15.92 2.74 -1.44
C HIS A 68 -16.09 2.63 -2.97
N GLY A 69 -15.03 2.27 -3.70
CA GLY A 69 -15.02 2.06 -5.15
C GLY A 69 -15.59 0.73 -5.65
N TYR A 70 -16.54 0.11 -4.91
CA TYR A 70 -17.10 -1.23 -5.17
C TYR A 70 -17.65 -1.50 -6.59
N TYR A 71 -17.73 -0.51 -7.47
CA TYR A 71 -18.18 -0.69 -8.85
C TYR A 71 -17.07 -0.60 -9.91
N GLN A 72 -15.93 0.03 -9.64
CA GLN A 72 -14.79 0.10 -10.56
C GLN A 72 -13.57 0.65 -9.81
N ILE A 73 -12.73 -0.25 -9.32
CA ILE A 73 -11.37 0.12 -8.92
C ILE A 73 -10.61 0.44 -10.20
N ASP A 74 -10.06 1.65 -10.29
CA ASP A 74 -9.23 2.04 -11.42
C ASP A 74 -7.88 1.32 -11.30
N ALA A 75 -7.67 0.33 -12.16
CA ALA A 75 -6.45 -0.46 -12.19
C ALA A 75 -5.22 0.41 -12.48
N ASP A 76 -5.35 1.52 -13.21
CA ASP A 76 -4.24 2.43 -13.48
C ASP A 76 -3.80 3.11 -12.19
N VAL A 77 -4.76 3.61 -11.39
CA VAL A 77 -4.47 4.25 -10.09
C VAL A 77 -3.83 3.26 -9.10
N VAL A 78 -4.32 2.02 -9.06
CA VAL A 78 -3.73 0.99 -8.20
C VAL A 78 -2.31 0.66 -8.66
N TRP A 79 -2.10 0.54 -9.96
CA TRP A 79 -0.77 0.25 -10.50
C TRP A 79 0.23 1.38 -10.26
N ASP A 80 -0.19 2.63 -10.43
CA ASP A 80 0.64 3.80 -10.13
C ASP A 80 1.09 3.80 -8.67
N THR A 81 0.18 3.48 -7.75
CA THR A 81 0.51 3.33 -6.32
C THR A 81 1.57 2.24 -6.11
N VAL A 82 1.39 1.07 -6.74
CA VAL A 82 2.33 -0.05 -6.60
C VAL A 82 3.70 0.27 -7.16
N SER A 83 3.75 0.94 -8.32
CA SER A 83 5.00 1.18 -9.06
C SER A 83 5.77 2.42 -8.58
N SER A 84 5.08 3.41 -8.00
CA SER A 84 5.69 4.70 -7.64
C SER A 84 5.88 4.88 -6.14
N ASP A 85 4.90 4.46 -5.33
CA ASP A 85 4.87 4.83 -3.91
C ASP A 85 5.29 3.68 -2.98
N LEU A 86 5.14 2.44 -3.42
CA LEU A 86 5.24 1.28 -2.56
C LEU A 86 6.67 1.03 -2.03
N GLU A 87 7.69 1.29 -2.85
CA GLU A 87 9.10 1.13 -2.45
C GLU A 87 9.49 2.14 -1.36
N GLU A 88 9.10 3.41 -1.53
CA GLU A 88 9.36 4.45 -0.53
C GLU A 88 8.63 4.14 0.78
N LEU A 89 7.36 3.71 0.68
CA LEU A 89 6.58 3.27 1.82
C LEU A 89 7.25 2.10 2.54
N GLN A 90 7.74 1.08 1.82
CA GLN A 90 8.46 -0.05 2.42
C GLN A 90 9.67 0.41 3.22
N ALA A 91 10.49 1.28 2.63
CA ALA A 91 11.68 1.80 3.27
C ALA A 91 11.34 2.57 4.55
N ALA A 92 10.30 3.40 4.54
CA ALA A 92 9.83 4.11 5.73
C ALA A 92 9.34 3.16 6.81
N VAL A 93 8.55 2.14 6.46
CA VAL A 93 8.07 1.12 7.40
C VAL A 93 9.21 0.38 8.08
N GLN A 94 10.25 0.02 7.33
CA GLN A 94 11.43 -0.66 7.87
C GLN A 94 12.27 0.23 8.78
N ARG A 95 12.29 1.56 8.56
CA ARG A 95 12.93 2.51 9.47
C ARG A 95 12.15 2.67 10.76
N LEU A 96 10.81 2.77 10.67
CA LEU A 96 9.94 2.83 11.84
C LEU A 96 10.07 1.58 12.71
N SER A 97 10.09 0.38 12.10
CA SER A 97 10.20 -0.89 12.85
C SER A 97 11.52 -1.01 13.62
N ARG A 98 12.64 -0.59 13.02
CA ARG A 98 13.95 -0.57 13.70
C ARG A 98 14.04 0.38 14.88
N THR A 99 13.09 1.31 15.01
CA THR A 99 13.07 2.29 16.11
C THR A 99 12.23 1.81 17.30
N LEU A 100 11.51 0.70 17.14
CA LEU A 100 10.70 0.07 18.18
C LEU A 100 11.39 -1.12 18.86
N GLU A 101 12.58 -1.51 18.37
CA GLU A 101 13.52 -2.44 19.01
C GLU A 101 14.50 -1.70 19.92
#